data_AF-A0A661V8I0-F1
#
_entry.id   AF-A0A661V8I0-F1
#
_cell.length_a   1.000
_cell.length_b   1.000
_cell.length_c   1.000
_cell.angle_alpha   90.00
_cell.angle_beta   90.00
_cell.angle_gamma   90.00
#
_symmetry.space_group_name_H-M   'P 1'
#
loop_
_entity.id
_entity.type
_entity.pdbx_description
1 polymer ?
#
loop_
_entity_poly.entity_id
_entity_poly.type
_entity_poly.pdbx_seq_one_letter_code
_entity_poly.pdbx_strand_id
1 'polypeptide(L)'
;MRVLVVGAGRVGAHVLKQLGKNPELTVLTVDPREEPFAVKEGIIPFVDYDAELTPYGLEPVIEAVGPDLVLVTTSREDIGRSGIPGLEILVEALRGELEATAKVPIIAVDRSSITG
;
A
#
# COMPACT_ATOMS: atom_id res chain seq x y z
N MET A 1 4.35 -8.73 -13.72
CA MET A 1 3.99 -7.34 -13.33
C MET A 1 4.19 -7.21 -11.84
N ARG A 2 4.84 -6.13 -11.38
CA ARG A 2 5.12 -5.83 -9.97
C ARG A 2 4.06 -4.88 -9.42
N VAL A 3 3.35 -5.30 -8.38
CA VAL A 3 2.34 -4.48 -7.69
C VAL A 3 2.82 -4.20 -6.29
N LEU A 4 2.98 -2.91 -5.95
CA LEU A 4 3.24 -2.50 -4.58
C LEU A 4 1.91 -2.19 -3.88
N VAL A 5 1.64 -2.87 -2.78
CA VAL A 5 0.50 -2.62 -1.91
C VAL A 5 0.96 -1.82 -0.70
N VAL A 6 0.48 -0.57 -0.61
CA VAL A 6 0.78 0.36 0.49
C VAL A 6 -0.28 0.17 1.59
N GLY A 7 0.18 -0.30 2.74
CA GLY A 7 -0.65 -0.73 3.86
C GLY A 7 -1.08 -2.19 3.73
N ALA A 8 -0.85 -2.99 4.78
CA ALA A 8 -1.24 -4.39 4.89
C ALA A 8 -2.31 -4.60 5.99
N GLY A 9 -3.08 -3.55 6.29
CA GLY A 9 -4.24 -3.59 7.19
C GLY A 9 -5.42 -4.38 6.63
N ARG A 10 -6.64 -4.15 7.13
CA ARG A 10 -7.84 -4.90 6.72
C ARG A 10 -8.13 -4.78 5.21
N VAL A 11 -8.04 -3.57 4.66
CA VAL A 11 -8.26 -3.32 3.23
C VAL A 11 -7.14 -3.98 2.41
N GLY A 12 -5.88 -3.75 2.78
CA GLY A 12 -4.72 -4.38 2.16
C GLY A 12 -4.83 -5.91 2.11
N ALA A 13 -5.24 -6.55 3.20
CA ALA A 13 -5.50 -7.99 3.27
C ALA A 13 -6.51 -8.49 2.21
N HIS A 14 -7.60 -7.73 1.97
CA HIS A 14 -8.57 -8.11 0.95
C HIS A 14 -8.00 -7.96 -0.46
N VAL A 15 -7.25 -6.89 -0.71
CA VAL A 15 -6.54 -6.66 -1.98
C VAL A 15 -5.53 -7.77 -2.25
N LEU A 16 -4.70 -8.10 -1.25
CA LEU A 16 -3.70 -9.16 -1.32
C LEU A 16 -4.33 -10.52 -1.66
N LYS A 17 -5.46 -10.86 -1.03
CA LYS A 17 -6.25 -12.05 -1.37
C LYS A 17 -6.72 -12.07 -2.83
N GLN A 18 -7.09 -10.92 -3.41
CA GLN A 18 -7.51 -10.86 -4.82
C GLN A 18 -6.31 -10.96 -5.77
N LEU A 19 -5.23 -10.23 -5.50
CA LEU A 19 -4.02 -10.27 -6.32
C LEU A 19 -3.39 -11.66 -6.33
N GLY A 20 -3.38 -12.36 -5.19
CA GLY A 20 -2.87 -13.72 -5.06
C GLY A 20 -3.61 -14.78 -5.91
N LYS A 21 -4.76 -14.44 -6.51
CA LYS A 21 -5.43 -15.31 -7.48
C LYS A 21 -4.68 -15.40 -8.81
N ASN A 22 -3.80 -14.44 -9.11
CA ASN A 22 -2.94 -14.48 -10.28
C ASN A 22 -1.47 -14.67 -9.86
N PRO A 23 -0.90 -15.88 -10.03
CA PRO A 23 0.47 -16.17 -9.62
C PRO A 23 1.55 -15.52 -10.48
N GLU A 24 1.21 -14.94 -11.64
CA GLU A 24 2.16 -14.21 -12.49
C GLU A 24 2.44 -12.77 -11.98
N LEU A 25 1.66 -12.32 -10.99
CA LEU A 25 1.90 -11.05 -10.31
C LEU A 25 2.95 -11.21 -9.23
N THR A 26 3.94 -10.33 -9.25
CA THR A 26 4.85 -10.14 -8.11
C THR A 26 4.21 -9.09 -7.22
N VAL A 27 3.66 -9.52 -6.08
CA VAL A 27 3.01 -8.63 -5.12
C VAL A 27 3.98 -8.34 -3.98
N LEU A 28 4.25 -7.06 -3.75
CA LEU A 28 5.13 -6.57 -2.70
C LEU A 28 4.33 -5.66 -1.77
N THR A 29 4.73 -5.61 -0.51
CA THR A 29 4.01 -4.91 0.55
C THR A 29 4.89 -3.92 1.30
N VAL A 30 4.30 -2.79 1.67
CA VAL A 30 4.93 -1.81 2.55
C VAL A 30 3.96 -1.41 3.66
N ASP A 31 4.39 -1.57 4.91
CA ASP A 31 3.64 -1.22 6.11
C ASP A 31 4.65 -1.02 7.27
N PRO A 32 4.52 0.03 8.10
CA PRO A 32 5.43 0.31 9.21
C PRO A 32 5.23 -0.64 10.40
N ARG A 33 4.25 -1.54 10.33
CA ARG A 33 3.98 -2.53 11.37
C ARG A 33 4.61 -3.86 10.96
N GLU A 34 5.28 -4.51 11.90
CA GLU A 34 5.81 -5.86 11.73
C GLU A 34 4.68 -6.90 11.58
N GLU A 35 3.60 -6.77 12.37
CA GLU A 35 2.44 -7.67 12.35
C GLU A 35 1.13 -6.93 12.01
N PRO A 36 0.97 -6.45 10.76
CA PRO A 36 -0.29 -5.88 10.30
C PRO A 36 -1.34 -6.99 10.16
N PHE A 37 -2.60 -6.60 9.92
CA PHE A 37 -3.72 -7.55 9.84
C PHE A 37 -3.47 -8.68 8.84
N ALA A 38 -2.90 -8.39 7.66
CA ALA A 38 -2.62 -9.42 6.66
C ALA A 38 -1.61 -10.49 7.14
N VAL A 39 -0.62 -10.10 7.95
CA VAL A 39 0.34 -11.04 8.56
C VAL A 39 -0.33 -11.87 9.65
N LYS A 40 -1.08 -11.22 10.55
CA LYS A 40 -1.79 -11.88 11.65
C LYS A 40 -2.78 -12.94 11.18
N GLU A 41 -3.44 -12.69 10.05
CA GLU A 41 -4.38 -13.62 9.42
C GLU A 41 -3.72 -14.64 8.47
N GLY A 42 -2.39 -14.64 8.36
CA GLY A 42 -1.63 -15.60 7.53
C GLY A 42 -1.84 -15.42 6.02
N ILE A 43 -2.23 -14.22 5.56
CA ILE A 43 -2.42 -13.91 4.14
C ILE A 43 -1.07 -13.70 3.45
N ILE A 44 -0.15 -13.05 4.16
CA ILE A 44 1.26 -12.92 3.79
C ILE A 44 2.10 -13.35 5.01
N PRO A 45 3.31 -13.90 4.79
CA PRO A 45 4.16 -14.33 5.89
C PRO A 45 4.84 -13.16 6.61
N PHE A 46 5.12 -12.06 5.91
CA PHE A 46 5.77 -10.85 6.43
C PHE A 46 5.48 -9.67 5.48
N VAL A 47 5.86 -8.46 5.91
CA VAL A 47 5.86 -7.25 5.08
C VAL A 47 7.21 -7.11 4.40
N ASP A 48 7.24 -6.86 3.10
CA ASP A 48 8.49 -6.80 2.32
C ASP A 48 9.33 -5.56 2.64
N TYR A 49 8.68 -4.43 2.94
CA TYR A 49 9.31 -3.16 3.27
C TYR A 49 8.70 -2.54 4.53
N ASP A 50 9.55 -2.23 5.51
CA ASP A 50 9.20 -1.43 6.68
C ASP A 50 9.49 0.05 6.37
N ALA A 51 8.43 0.84 6.16
CA ALA A 51 8.53 2.27 5.93
C ALA A 51 7.28 3.01 6.39
N GLU A 52 7.47 4.27 6.78
CA GLU A 52 6.35 5.17 7.07
C GLU A 52 5.49 5.39 5.82
N LEU A 53 4.16 5.42 6.02
CA LEU A 53 3.18 5.60 4.95
C LEU A 53 2.98 7.09 4.63
N THR A 54 4.09 7.75 4.34
CA THR A 54 4.19 9.16 3.92
C THR A 54 4.87 9.22 2.56
N PRO A 55 4.71 10.29 1.77
CA PRO A 55 5.39 10.41 0.49
C PRO A 55 6.91 10.22 0.59
N TYR A 56 7.55 10.91 1.53
CA TYR A 56 8.98 10.79 1.81
C TYR A 56 9.41 9.37 2.22
N GLY A 57 8.59 8.66 3.01
CA GLY A 57 8.89 7.27 3.39
C GLY A 57 8.72 6.28 2.24
N LEU A 58 7.77 6.53 1.34
CA LEU A 58 7.39 5.62 0.26
C LEU A 58 8.21 5.82 -1.02
N GLU A 59 8.72 7.02 -1.28
CA GLU A 59 9.58 7.31 -2.44
C GLU A 59 10.75 6.33 -2.58
N PRO A 60 11.63 6.14 -1.57
CA PRO A 60 12.76 5.21 -1.70
C PRO A 60 12.31 3.75 -1.89
N VAL A 61 11.16 3.36 -1.32
CA VAL A 61 10.59 2.02 -1.53
C VAL A 61 10.14 1.85 -2.97
N ILE A 62 9.45 2.84 -3.53
CA ILE A 62 8.96 2.82 -4.91
C ILE A 62 10.14 2.80 -5.90
N GLU A 63 11.19 3.59 -5.65
CA GLU A 63 12.41 3.56 -6.46
C GLU A 63 13.11 2.19 -6.40
N ALA A 64 13.27 1.62 -5.21
CA ALA A 64 13.91 0.33 -5.02
C ALA A 64 13.10 -0.83 -5.64
N VAL A 65 11.78 -0.81 -5.49
CA VAL A 65 10.87 -1.84 -6.01
C VAL A 65 10.72 -1.72 -7.53
N GLY A 66 10.67 -0.50 -8.05
CA GLY A 66 10.28 -0.19 -9.42
C GLY A 66 8.93 -0.82 -9.80
N PRO A 67 7.82 -0.55 -9.08
CA PRO A 67 6.54 -1.20 -9.32
C PRO A 67 5.92 -0.74 -10.64
N ASP A 68 5.13 -1.61 -11.26
CA ASP A 68 4.32 -1.27 -12.44
C ASP A 68 2.96 -0.67 -12.03
N LEU A 69 2.55 -0.85 -10.78
CA LEU A 69 1.31 -0.35 -10.18
C LEU A 69 1.48 -0.19 -8.67
N VAL A 70 0.99 0.92 -8.12
CA VAL A 70 0.89 1.14 -6.67
C VAL A 70 -0.59 1.16 -6.27
N LEU A 71 -0.95 0.31 -5.31
CA LEU A 71 -2.28 0.27 -4.70
C LEU A 71 -2.19 0.80 -3.27
N VAL A 72 -2.86 1.92 -3.01
CA VAL A 72 -2.90 2.52 -1.68
C VAL A 72 -4.16 2.05 -0.96
N THR A 73 -3.96 1.27 0.10
CA THR A 73 -5.05 0.58 0.83
C THR A 73 -5.18 1.05 2.28
N THR A 74 -4.38 2.02 2.70
CA THR A 74 -4.35 2.53 4.07
C THR A 74 -5.72 3.01 4.54
N SER A 75 -6.09 2.68 5.77
CA SER A 75 -7.34 3.11 6.41
C SER A 75 -7.22 4.48 7.10
N ARG A 76 -8.33 5.13 7.48
CA ARG A 76 -8.29 6.37 8.29
C ARG A 76 -7.65 6.12 9.67
N GLU A 77 -7.78 4.92 10.22
CA GLU A 77 -7.16 4.52 11.50
C GLU A 77 -5.64 4.31 11.36
N ASP A 78 -5.18 3.80 10.21
CA ASP A 78 -3.74 3.67 9.91
C ASP A 78 -3.10 5.05 9.69
N ILE A 79 -3.83 5.97 9.07
CA ILE A 79 -3.41 7.35 8.79
C ILE A 79 -3.47 8.24 10.05
N GLY A 80 -4.39 7.96 10.98
CA GLY A 80 -4.48 8.67 12.27
C GLY A 80 -3.21 8.55 13.12
N ARG A 81 -2.34 7.57 12.84
CA ARG A 81 -1.02 7.43 13.48
C ARG A 81 0.09 8.22 12.80
N SER A 82 -0.08 8.63 11.54
CA SER A 82 0.92 9.38 10.76
C SER A 82 0.66 10.90 10.68
N GLY A 83 -0.46 11.39 11.22
CA GLY A 83 -0.75 12.83 11.32
C GLY A 83 -1.23 13.50 10.02
N ILE A 84 -1.46 12.74 8.94
CA ILE A 84 -1.94 13.27 7.65
C ILE A 84 -3.49 13.26 7.60
N PRO A 85 -4.17 14.28 7.08
CA PRO A 85 -5.64 14.33 7.06
C PRO A 85 -6.23 13.46 5.93
N GLY A 86 -6.20 12.13 6.08
CA GLY A 86 -6.96 11.20 5.23
C GLY A 86 -6.25 10.66 3.98
N LEU A 87 -6.82 9.56 3.45
CA LEU A 87 -6.25 8.76 2.33
C LEU A 87 -6.18 9.54 1.03
N GLU A 88 -7.19 10.37 0.76
CA GLU A 88 -7.24 11.22 -0.44
C GLU A 88 -6.05 12.18 -0.46
N ILE A 89 -5.71 12.81 0.67
CA ILE A 89 -4.55 13.71 0.77
C ILE A 89 -3.23 12.94 0.62
N LEU A 90 -3.11 11.74 1.20
CA LEU A 90 -1.91 10.91 1.00
C LEU A 90 -1.75 10.50 -0.47
N VAL A 91 -2.83 10.12 -1.13
CA VAL A 91 -2.82 9.73 -2.55
C VAL A 91 -2.54 10.93 -3.45
N GLU A 92 -3.13 12.09 -3.17
CA GLU A 92 -2.85 13.34 -3.90
C GLU A 92 -1.41 13.81 -3.69
N ALA A 93 -0.86 13.72 -2.47
CA ALA A 93 0.52 14.07 -2.19
C ALA A 93 1.48 13.09 -2.88
N LEU A 94 1.23 11.78 -2.78
CA LEU A 94 1.99 10.76 -3.50
C LEU A 94 1.92 10.98 -5.01
N ARG A 95 0.74 11.29 -5.56
CA ARG A 95 0.61 11.63 -6.98
C ARG A 95 1.37 12.90 -7.32
N GLY A 96 1.24 13.98 -6.54
CA GLY A 96 1.94 15.23 -6.80
C GLY A 96 3.47 15.09 -6.78
N GLU A 97 4.01 14.33 -5.83
CA GLU A 97 5.46 14.09 -5.70
C GLU A 97 5.97 13.06 -6.72
N LEU A 98 5.23 11.97 -6.94
CA LEU A 98 5.68 10.88 -7.80
C LEU A 98 5.27 11.06 -9.27
N GLU A 99 4.21 11.80 -9.63
CA GLU A 99 3.95 12.13 -11.04
C GLU A 99 5.09 12.99 -11.63
N ALA A 100 5.86 13.68 -10.79
CA ALA A 100 7.07 14.39 -11.19
C ALA A 100 8.27 13.47 -11.49
N THR A 101 8.32 12.26 -10.93
CA THR A 101 9.51 11.38 -10.94
C THR A 101 9.27 9.93 -11.41
N ALA A 102 8.16 9.31 -11.01
CA ALA A 102 7.78 7.93 -11.31
C ALA A 102 6.51 7.86 -12.19
N LYS A 103 6.65 7.38 -13.42
CA LYS A 103 5.53 7.11 -14.36
C LYS A 103 4.72 5.86 -13.97
N VAL A 104 4.35 5.71 -12.70
CA VAL A 104 3.67 4.52 -12.16
C VAL A 104 2.24 4.91 -11.77
N PRO A 105 1.20 4.19 -12.23
CA PRO A 105 -0.17 4.46 -11.80
C PRO A 105 -0.33 4.20 -10.29
N ILE A 106 -0.90 5.18 -9.59
CA ILE A 106 -1.21 5.09 -8.16
C ILE A 106 -2.72 5.08 -7.99
N ILE A 107 -3.28 4.01 -7.43
CA ILE A 107 -4.73 3.85 -7.29
C ILE A 107 -5.08 3.73 -5.81
N ALA A 108 -5.97 4.62 -5.35
CA ALA A 108 -6.62 4.49 -4.05
C ALA A 108 -7.65 3.36 -4.12
N VAL A 109 -7.57 2.40 -3.21
CA VAL A 109 -8.56 1.32 -3.14
C VAL A 109 -9.73 1.76 -2.28
N ASP A 110 -10.93 1.76 -2.87
CA ASP A 110 -12.16 2.06 -2.16
C ASP A 110 -12.43 1.01 -1.07
N ARG A 111 -12.93 1.48 0.06
CA ARG A 111 -13.21 0.69 1.25
C ARG A 111 -14.68 0.30 1.35
N SER A 112 -15.55 0.91 0.55
CA SER A 112 -17.00 0.67 0.59
C SER A 112 -17.37 -0.80 0.34
N SER A 113 -16.53 -1.53 -0.41
CA SER A 113 -16.71 -2.96 -0.69
C SER A 113 -16.21 -3.90 0.41
N ILE A 114 -15.63 -3.37 1.49
CA ILE A 114 -15.06 -4.13 2.60
C ILE A 114 -15.81 -3.75 3.87
N THR A 115 -17.08 -4.11 3.94
CA THR A 115 -17.86 -4.10 5.18
C THR A 115 -17.71 -5.45 5.87
N GLY A 116 -16.95 -5.47 6.97
CA GLY A 116 -16.74 -6.63 7.83
C GLY A 116 -16.23 -6.21 9.20
#